data_AF-A0A4R8MZ86-F1
#
_entry.id   AF-A0A4R8MZ86-F1
#
_cell.length_a   1.000
_cell.length_b   1.000
_cell.length_c   1.000
_cell.angle_alpha   90.00
_cell.angle_beta   90.00
_cell.angle_gamma   90.00
#
_symmetry.space_group_name_H-M   'P 1'
#
loop_
_entity.id
_entity.type
_entity.pdbx_description
1 polymer ?
#
loop_
_entity_poly.entity_id
_entity_poly.type
_entity_poly.pdbx_seq_one_letter_code
_entity_poly.pdbx_strand_id
1 'polypeptide(L)'
;MVTQWDSKYETNISEIDSQHKKLFRLINNIETVYDENKEHLSTKSKILVDAVSELEDYTLSHFLIEERVMELNQYPELEAHKKQHDRFTDKILELKNRLTTGNLLSNDEELNQFFGDLLKFLRAWLTNHILKEDMDYKPYIKFNI
;
A
#
# COMPACT_ATOMS: atom_id res chain seq x y z
N MET A 1 14.48 5.17 -3.01
CA MET A 1 14.23 5.84 -4.31
C MET A 1 12.72 6.02 -4.39
N VAL A 2 12.27 7.27 -4.32
CA VAL A 2 10.85 7.64 -4.34
C VAL A 2 10.19 7.08 -5.60
N THR A 3 9.21 6.19 -5.46
CA THR A 3 8.41 5.72 -6.59
C THR A 3 7.38 6.81 -6.91
N GLN A 4 7.46 7.33 -8.13
CA GLN A 4 6.51 8.31 -8.62
C GLN A 4 5.40 7.63 -9.42
N TRP A 5 4.23 8.28 -9.42
CA TRP A 5 3.16 7.94 -10.36
C TRP A 5 3.67 8.13 -11.79
N ASP A 6 3.23 7.24 -12.68
CA ASP A 6 3.58 7.22 -14.09
C ASP A 6 2.32 6.81 -14.87
N SER A 7 2.18 7.27 -16.12
CA SER A 7 0.98 7.00 -16.92
C SER A 7 0.76 5.50 -17.19
N LYS A 8 1.79 4.67 -17.08
CA LYS A 8 1.64 3.21 -17.18
C LYS A 8 0.73 2.59 -16.11
N TYR A 9 0.46 3.31 -15.01
CA TYR A 9 -0.44 2.87 -13.94
C TYR A 9 -1.89 3.33 -14.16
N GLU A 10 -2.21 4.02 -15.26
CA GLU A 10 -3.55 4.54 -15.53
C GLU A 10 -4.53 3.44 -15.95
N THR A 11 -5.47 3.17 -15.06
CA THR A 11 -6.63 2.30 -15.31
C THR A 11 -7.66 2.99 -16.20
N ASN A 12 -7.55 4.31 -16.42
CA ASN A 12 -8.56 5.17 -17.06
C ASN A 12 -9.89 5.23 -16.28
N ILE A 13 -9.89 4.83 -15.02
CA ILE A 13 -11.02 4.96 -14.10
C ILE A 13 -10.60 6.04 -13.10
N SER A 14 -11.13 7.25 -13.26
CA SER A 14 -10.65 8.45 -12.56
C SER A 14 -10.57 8.28 -11.05
N GLU A 15 -11.58 7.64 -10.45
CA GLU A 15 -11.61 7.40 -9.00
C GLU A 15 -10.50 6.43 -8.56
N ILE A 16 -10.31 5.32 -9.27
CA ILE A 16 -9.24 4.35 -8.99
C ILE A 16 -7.85 4.98 -9.17
N ASP A 17 -7.63 5.71 -10.26
CA ASP A 17 -6.35 6.38 -10.51
C ASP A 17 -6.04 7.44 -9.43
N SER A 18 -7.06 8.12 -8.90
CA SER A 18 -6.93 9.04 -7.77
C SER A 18 -6.51 8.32 -6.49
N GLN A 19 -7.12 7.14 -6.23
CA GLN A 19 -6.80 6.30 -5.08
C GLN A 19 -5.38 5.74 -5.18
N HIS A 20 -4.98 5.20 -6.33
CA HIS A 20 -3.61 4.75 -6.53
C HIS A 20 -2.61 5.90 -6.31
N LYS A 21 -2.84 7.08 -6.92
CA LYS A 21 -1.99 8.26 -6.69
C LYS A 21 -1.87 8.60 -5.20
N LYS A 22 -2.93 8.43 -4.41
CA LYS A 22 -2.85 8.63 -2.95
C LYS A 22 -2.03 7.53 -2.26
N LEU A 23 -2.16 6.26 -2.64
CA LEU A 23 -1.32 5.18 -2.12
C LEU A 23 0.18 5.43 -2.39
N PHE A 24 0.54 5.86 -3.60
CA PHE A 24 1.91 6.29 -3.91
C PHE A 24 2.38 7.42 -2.98
N ARG A 25 1.53 8.43 -2.73
CA ARG A 25 1.86 9.53 -1.81
C ARG A 25 2.06 9.04 -0.38
N LEU A 26 1.22 8.13 0.11
CA LEU A 26 1.34 7.57 1.47
C LEU A 26 2.63 6.75 1.63
N ILE A 27 2.96 5.89 0.67
CA ILE A 27 4.23 5.15 0.68
C ILE A 27 5.43 6.11 0.64
N ASN A 28 5.36 7.16 -0.18
CA ASN A 28 6.41 8.17 -0.24
C ASN A 28 6.51 8.97 1.08
N ASN A 29 5.40 9.24 1.76
CA ASN A 29 5.41 9.86 3.08
C ASN A 29 6.12 8.97 4.12
N ILE A 30 5.90 7.65 4.09
CA ILE A 30 6.64 6.72 4.95
C ILE A 30 8.14 6.78 4.67
N GLU A 31 8.58 6.81 3.40
CA GLU A 31 10.01 6.96 3.06
C GLU A 31 10.57 8.29 3.55
N THR A 32 9.85 9.41 3.35
CA THR A 32 10.28 10.72 3.84
C THR A 32 10.44 10.73 5.36
N VAL A 33 9.43 10.27 6.10
CA VAL A 33 9.49 10.20 7.57
C VAL A 33 10.62 9.27 8.02
N TYR A 34 10.86 8.17 7.32
CA TYR A 34 11.96 7.26 7.62
C TYR A 34 13.32 7.93 7.40
N ASP A 35 13.54 8.54 6.24
CA ASP A 35 14.80 9.18 5.88
C ASP A 35 15.13 10.36 6.81
N GLU A 36 14.14 11.17 7.19
CA GLU A 36 14.30 12.31 8.11
C GLU A 36 14.66 11.90 9.55
N ASN A 37 14.37 10.66 9.94
CA ASN A 37 14.49 10.19 11.32
C ASN A 37 15.42 8.98 11.48
N LYS A 38 16.15 8.64 10.42
CA LYS A 38 16.96 7.42 10.29
C LYS A 38 17.97 7.19 11.42
N GLU A 39 18.56 8.26 11.94
CA GLU A 39 19.57 8.23 13.01
C GLU A 39 18.98 8.10 14.42
N HIS A 40 17.66 8.29 14.58
CA HIS A 40 16.97 8.35 15.87
C HIS A 40 15.61 7.62 15.84
N LEU A 41 15.49 6.56 15.04
CA LEU A 41 14.23 5.85 14.78
C LEU A 41 13.59 5.29 16.03
N SER A 42 14.37 4.72 16.93
CA SER A 42 13.90 4.18 18.22
C SER A 42 13.10 5.22 19.03
N THR A 43 13.61 6.45 19.11
CA THR A 43 12.97 7.56 19.84
C THR A 43 11.80 8.20 19.09
N LYS A 44 11.71 8.01 17.78
CA LYS A 44 10.68 8.60 16.90
C LYS A 44 9.79 7.55 16.24
N SER A 45 9.79 6.33 16.73
CA SER A 45 9.08 5.19 16.13
C SER A 45 7.58 5.42 15.99
N LYS A 46 6.97 6.20 16.88
CA LYS A 46 5.55 6.56 16.82
C LYS A 46 5.14 7.21 15.50
N ILE A 47 5.90 8.18 14.98
CA ILE A 47 5.51 8.87 13.73
C ILE A 47 5.49 7.92 12.53
N LEU A 48 6.35 6.90 12.54
CA LEU A 48 6.38 5.87 11.51
C LEU A 48 5.24 4.87 11.65
N VAL A 49 4.92 4.46 12.89
CA VAL A 49 3.75 3.62 13.16
C VAL A 49 2.46 4.31 12.72
N ASP A 50 2.35 5.62 12.97
CA ASP A 50 1.20 6.42 12.56
C ASP A 50 1.11 6.49 11.01
N ALA A 51 2.24 6.73 10.32
CA ALA A 51 2.28 6.75 8.86
C ALA A 51 1.95 5.39 8.21
N VAL A 52 2.41 4.28 8.81
CA VAL A 52 2.05 2.93 8.36
C VAL A 52 0.57 2.64 8.61
N SER A 53 0.02 3.12 9.72
CA SER A 53 -1.42 2.97 10.03
C SER A 53 -2.29 3.74 9.04
N GLU A 54 -1.89 4.96 8.66
CA GLU A 54 -2.61 5.73 7.63
C GLU A 54 -2.62 5.00 6.27
N LEU A 55 -1.49 4.38 5.90
CA LEU A 55 -1.41 3.56 4.68
C LEU A 55 -2.34 2.35 4.77
N GLU A 56 -2.34 1.62 5.88
CA GLU A 56 -3.22 0.46 6.10
C GLU A 56 -4.70 0.84 5.95
N ASP A 57 -5.15 1.86 6.69
CA ASP A 57 -6.54 2.31 6.67
C ASP A 57 -6.98 2.73 5.26
N TYR A 58 -6.12 3.44 4.54
CA TYR A 58 -6.42 3.88 3.18
C TYR A 58 -6.43 2.73 2.17
N THR A 59 -5.53 1.77 2.33
CA THR A 59 -5.46 0.56 1.49
C THR A 59 -6.74 -0.25 1.62
N LEU A 60 -7.23 -0.47 2.85
CA LEU A 60 -8.48 -1.20 3.10
C LEU A 60 -9.68 -0.51 2.41
N SER A 61 -9.76 0.81 2.52
CA SER A 61 -10.82 1.58 1.86
C SER A 61 -10.75 1.48 0.34
N HIS A 62 -9.53 1.57 -0.23
CA HIS A 62 -9.30 1.42 -1.66
C HIS A 62 -9.74 0.04 -2.16
N PHE A 63 -9.30 -1.05 -1.51
CA PHE A 63 -9.70 -2.41 -1.88
C PHE A 63 -11.20 -2.62 -1.82
N LEU A 64 -11.87 -2.11 -0.78
CA LEU A 64 -13.34 -2.21 -0.68
C LEU A 64 -14.05 -1.53 -1.86
N ILE A 65 -13.54 -0.37 -2.30
CA ILE A 65 -14.10 0.35 -3.44
C ILE A 65 -13.87 -0.45 -4.72
N GLU A 66 -12.63 -0.87 -4.98
CA GLU A 66 -12.25 -1.64 -6.16
C GLU A 66 -13.01 -2.96 -6.28
N GLU A 67 -13.12 -3.72 -5.18
CA GLU A 67 -13.91 -4.95 -5.11
C GLU A 67 -15.38 -4.70 -5.42
N ARG A 68 -15.93 -3.59 -4.92
CA ARG A 68 -17.30 -3.19 -5.23
C ARG A 68 -17.46 -2.84 -6.71
N VAL A 69 -16.48 -2.18 -7.30
CA VAL A 69 -16.45 -1.88 -8.74
C VAL A 69 -16.44 -3.17 -9.57
N MET A 70 -15.56 -4.11 -9.21
CA MET A 70 -15.47 -5.42 -9.86
C MET A 70 -16.76 -6.23 -9.72
N GLU A 71 -17.36 -6.25 -8.53
CA GLU A 71 -18.63 -6.95 -8.26
C GLU A 71 -19.78 -6.41 -9.10
N LEU A 72 -19.95 -5.08 -9.13
CA LEU A 72 -21.02 -4.42 -9.90
C LEU A 72 -20.89 -4.64 -11.41
N ASN A 73 -19.67 -4.85 -11.90
CA ASN A 73 -19.39 -5.12 -13.31
C ASN A 73 -19.25 -6.62 -13.64
N GLN A 74 -19.55 -7.50 -12.68
CA GLN A 74 -19.49 -8.95 -12.85
C GLN A 74 -18.11 -9.45 -13.33
N TYR A 75 -17.04 -8.88 -12.79
CA TYR A 75 -15.68 -9.30 -13.13
C TYR A 75 -15.45 -10.76 -12.68
N PRO A 76 -15.09 -11.68 -13.60
CA PRO A 76 -15.04 -13.12 -13.30
C PRO A 76 -13.97 -13.51 -12.28
N GLU A 77 -12.86 -12.78 -12.21
CA GLU A 77 -11.72 -13.09 -11.32
C GLU A 77 -11.77 -12.33 -9.99
N LEU A 78 -12.93 -11.77 -9.61
CA LEU A 78 -13.11 -11.03 -8.35
C LEU A 78 -12.58 -11.79 -7.14
N GLU A 79 -12.95 -13.06 -6.98
CA GLU A 79 -12.53 -13.87 -5.82
C GLU A 79 -11.01 -14.13 -5.79
N ALA A 80 -10.36 -14.20 -6.95
CA ALA A 80 -8.90 -14.33 -7.03
C ALA A 80 -8.23 -13.00 -6.65
N HIS A 81 -8.76 -11.88 -7.14
CA HIS A 81 -8.28 -10.54 -6.82
C HIS A 81 -8.41 -10.22 -5.32
N LYS A 82 -9.56 -10.50 -4.71
CA LYS A 82 -9.79 -10.35 -3.25
C LYS A 82 -8.78 -11.10 -2.40
N LYS A 83 -8.41 -12.32 -2.80
CA LYS A 83 -7.38 -13.09 -2.07
C LYS A 83 -6.00 -12.43 -2.11
N GLN A 84 -5.70 -11.62 -3.11
CA GLN A 84 -4.46 -10.84 -3.17
C GLN A 84 -4.51 -9.66 -2.20
N HIS A 85 -5.66 -8.97 -2.14
CA HIS A 85 -5.94 -7.93 -1.16
C HIS A 85 -5.85 -8.45 0.28
N ASP A 86 -6.51 -9.57 0.58
CA ASP A 86 -6.48 -10.19 1.90
C ASP A 86 -5.05 -10.51 2.34
N ARG A 87 -4.25 -11.12 1.45
CA ARG A 87 -2.84 -11.44 1.73
C ARG A 87 -1.99 -10.19 1.98
N PHE A 88 -2.26 -9.11 1.25
CA PHE A 88 -1.54 -7.85 1.44
C PHE A 88 -1.90 -7.21 2.78
N THR A 89 -3.19 -7.15 3.10
CA THR A 89 -3.72 -6.67 4.38
C THR A 89 -3.14 -7.44 5.56
N ASP A 90 -3.18 -8.79 5.50
CA ASP A 90 -2.60 -9.65 6.53
C ASP A 90 -1.12 -9.35 6.73
N LYS A 91 -0.38 -9.12 5.63
CA LYS A 91 1.04 -8.81 5.70
C LYS A 91 1.31 -7.45 6.32
N ILE A 92 0.54 -6.41 5.97
CA ILE A 92 0.66 -5.09 6.59
C ILE A 92 0.35 -5.17 8.08
N LEU A 93 -0.71 -5.87 8.46
CA LEU A 93 -1.09 -6.05 9.86
C LEU A 93 -0.01 -6.77 10.67
N GLU A 94 0.59 -7.84 10.12
CA GLU A 94 1.75 -8.52 10.72
C GLU A 94 2.91 -7.54 10.95
N LEU A 95 3.25 -6.74 9.93
CA LEU A 95 4.35 -5.77 9.99
C LEU A 95 4.08 -4.66 11.00
N LYS A 96 2.84 -4.14 11.06
CA LYS A 96 2.41 -3.14 12.04
C LYS A 96 2.46 -3.69 13.46
N ASN A 97 1.98 -4.91 13.70
CA ASN A 97 2.03 -5.55 15.02
C ASN A 97 3.47 -5.74 15.49
N ARG A 98 4.39 -6.07 14.58
CA ARG A 98 5.82 -6.15 14.88
C ARG A 98 6.39 -4.79 15.34
N LEU A 99 5.92 -3.68 14.78
CA LEU A 99 6.31 -2.34 15.21
C LEU A 99 5.75 -1.97 16.60
N THR A 100 4.54 -2.41 16.94
CA THR A 100 3.87 -1.99 18.20
C THR A 100 4.18 -2.88 19.41
N THR A 101 4.58 -4.13 19.20
CA THR A 101 4.80 -5.11 20.29
C THR A 101 6.18 -5.03 20.96
N GLY A 102 7.01 -4.04 20.62
CA GLY A 102 8.14 -3.60 21.44
C GLY A 102 9.49 -4.31 21.22
N ASN A 103 9.54 -5.46 20.54
CA ASN A 103 10.81 -6.16 20.30
C ASN A 103 11.70 -5.45 19.26
N LEU A 104 11.12 -4.75 18.28
CA LEU A 104 11.86 -4.04 17.23
C LEU A 104 12.28 -2.62 17.63
N LEU A 105 11.61 -1.98 18.60
CA LEU A 105 11.72 -0.54 18.84
C LEU A 105 13.00 -0.11 19.58
N SER A 106 13.86 -1.05 19.95
CA SER A 106 14.99 -0.80 20.85
C SER A 106 16.33 -0.60 20.13
N ASN A 107 16.44 -1.01 18.86
CA ASN A 107 17.68 -0.99 18.09
C ASN A 107 17.47 -0.29 16.75
N ASP A 108 18.17 0.83 16.55
CA ASP A 108 18.07 1.61 15.30
C ASP A 108 18.53 0.80 14.07
N GLU A 109 19.48 -0.13 14.20
CA GLU A 109 19.93 -0.97 13.08
C GLU A 109 18.82 -1.92 12.59
N GLU A 110 18.13 -2.58 13.51
CA GLU A 110 17.01 -3.47 13.19
C GLU A 110 15.81 -2.71 12.62
N LEU A 111 15.51 -1.52 13.15
CA LEU A 111 14.48 -0.64 12.60
C LEU A 111 14.82 -0.20 11.18
N ASN A 112 16.07 0.19 10.93
CA ASN A 112 16.54 0.56 9.61
C ASN A 112 16.36 -0.57 8.59
N GLN A 113 16.77 -1.79 8.94
CA GLN A 113 16.59 -2.95 8.09
C GLN A 113 15.09 -3.22 7.84
N PHE A 114 14.28 -3.20 8.90
CA PHE A 114 12.84 -3.41 8.81
C PHE A 114 12.15 -2.40 7.87
N PHE A 115 12.41 -1.09 8.03
CA PHE A 115 11.78 -0.06 7.20
C PHE A 115 12.25 -0.12 5.75
N GLY A 116 13.53 -0.45 5.52
CA GLY A 116 14.05 -0.72 4.18
C GLY A 116 13.29 -1.86 3.48
N ASP A 117 13.08 -2.97 4.18
CA ASP A 117 12.34 -4.12 3.66
C ASP A 117 10.85 -3.83 3.47
N LEU A 118 10.23 -3.11 4.41
CA LEU A 118 8.83 -2.67 4.32
C LEU A 118 8.62 -1.79 3.08
N LEU A 119 9.42 -0.75 2.89
CA LEU A 119 9.30 0.16 1.74
C LEU A 119 9.50 -0.57 0.41
N LYS A 120 10.47 -1.49 0.35
CA LYS A 120 10.71 -2.33 -0.83
C LYS A 120 9.49 -3.21 -1.13
N PHE A 121 8.93 -3.85 -0.11
CA PHE A 121 7.73 -4.67 -0.23
C PHE A 121 6.54 -3.86 -0.72
N LEU A 122 6.20 -2.75 -0.06
CA LEU A 122 5.05 -1.91 -0.40
C LEU A 122 5.12 -1.40 -1.85
N ARG A 123 6.29 -0.92 -2.28
CA ARG A 123 6.51 -0.43 -3.65
C ARG A 123 6.40 -1.54 -4.68
N ALA A 124 7.03 -2.68 -4.42
CA ALA A 124 6.99 -3.82 -5.32
C ALA A 124 5.57 -4.38 -5.42
N TRP A 125 4.84 -4.47 -4.31
CA TRP A 125 3.47 -4.96 -4.31
C TRP A 125 2.56 -4.01 -5.08
N LEU A 126 2.50 -2.73 -4.71
CA LEU A 126 1.60 -1.75 -5.34
C LEU A 126 1.83 -1.66 -6.86
N THR A 127 3.08 -1.53 -7.29
CA THR A 127 3.37 -1.36 -8.73
C THR A 127 3.11 -2.64 -9.54
N ASN A 128 3.36 -3.82 -8.98
CA ASN A 128 3.05 -5.07 -9.68
C ASN A 128 1.56 -5.37 -9.68
N HIS A 129 0.86 -5.13 -8.57
CA HIS A 129 -0.59 -5.34 -8.44
C HIS A 129 -1.34 -4.47 -9.45
N ILE A 130 -1.03 -3.17 -9.50
CA ILE A 130 -1.63 -2.27 -10.50
C ILE A 130 -1.37 -2.76 -11.92
N LEU A 131 -0.12 -3.09 -12.26
CA LEU A 131 0.23 -3.42 -13.63
C LEU A 131 -0.25 -4.80 -14.11
N LYS A 132 -0.55 -5.72 -13.20
CA LYS A 132 -0.84 -7.13 -13.53
C LYS A 132 -2.25 -7.56 -13.15
N GLU A 133 -2.86 -6.92 -12.17
CA GLU A 133 -4.15 -7.32 -11.62
C GLU A 133 -5.19 -6.22 -11.87
N ASP A 134 -4.88 -4.96 -11.56
CA ASP A 134 -5.88 -3.88 -11.66
C ASP A 134 -6.18 -3.51 -13.12
N MET A 135 -5.20 -3.72 -14.00
CA MET A 135 -5.39 -3.55 -15.45
C MET A 135 -6.37 -4.57 -16.05
N ASP A 136 -6.55 -5.74 -15.41
CA ASP A 136 -7.33 -6.83 -16.01
C ASP A 136 -8.84 -6.62 -15.90
N TYR A 137 -9.32 -5.93 -14.86
CA TYR A 137 -10.74 -5.59 -14.77
C TYR A 137 -11.13 -4.35 -15.58
N LYS A 138 -10.16 -3.54 -16.05
CA LYS A 138 -10.40 -2.33 -16.83
C LYS A 138 -11.38 -2.52 -18.00
N PRO A 139 -11.29 -3.57 -18.85
CA PRO A 139 -12.23 -3.78 -19.95
C PRO A 139 -13.67 -4.08 -19.52
N TYR A 140 -13.87 -4.45 -18.24
CA TYR A 140 -15.18 -4.81 -17.70
C TYR A 140 -15.94 -3.60 -17.17
N ILE A 141 -15.27 -2.46 -16.92
CA ILE A 141 -15.88 -1.27 -16.32
C ILE A 141 -16.62 -0.47 -17.38
N LYS A 142 -17.96 -0.48 -17.31
CA LYS A 142 -18.83 0.13 -18.35
C LYS A 142 -19.18 1.59 -18.12
N PHE A 143 -18.87 2.14 -16.94
CA PHE A 143 -19.20 3.52 -16.57
C PHE A 143 -18.07 4.14 -15.74
N ASN A 144 -17.76 5.41 -16.01
CA ASN A 144 -16.91 6.20 -15.12
C ASN A 144 -17.70 6.47 -13.84
N ILE A 145 -17.23 5.91 -12.74
CA ILE A 145 -17.75 6.11 -11.37
C ILE A 145 -17.18 7.41 -10.82
#